data_AF-A0A847WUE2-F1
#
_entry.id   AF-A0A847WUE2-F1
#
_cell.length_a   1.000
_cell.length_b   1.000
_cell.length_c   1.000
_cell.angle_alpha   90.00
_cell.angle_beta   90.00
_cell.angle_gamma   90.00
#
_symmetry.space_group_name_H-M   'P 1'
#
loop_
_entity.id
_entity.type
_entity.pdbx_description
1 polymer ?
#
loop_
_entity_poly.entity_id
_entity_poly.type
_entity_poly.pdbx_seq_one_letter_code
_entity_poly.pdbx_strand_id
1 'polypeptide(L)' 'EAIGRLLYTQYVYFFQAAGLILLVAMIGAIVLTLRHRPGIKRQNTAAQLARSGSDLKVVKVKSGQGL' A
#
# COMPACT_ATOMS: atom_id res chain seq x y z
N GLU A 1 33.94 25.96 -3.57
CA GLU A 1 33.26 26.82 -2.58
C GLU A 1 32.30 27.87 -3.15
N ALA A 2 32.65 28.59 -4.22
CA ALA A 2 31.87 29.75 -4.69
C ALA A 2 30.39 29.46 -5.03
N ILE A 3 30.10 28.35 -5.71
CA ILE A 3 28.73 28.01 -6.14
C ILE A 3 27.82 27.70 -4.95
N GLY A 4 28.33 26.96 -3.96
CA GLY A 4 27.57 26.63 -2.75
C GLY A 4 27.20 27.89 -1.96
N ARG A 5 28.15 28.83 -1.80
CA ARG A 5 27.85 30.10 -1.14
C ARG A 5 26.77 30.88 -1.88
N LEU A 6 26.83 30.94 -3.21
CA LEU A 6 25.82 31.64 -4.02
C LEU A 6 24.43 31.00 -3.91
N LEU A 7 24.36 29.67 -3.95
CA LEU A 7 23.10 28.91 -3.78
C LEU A 7 22.47 29.11 -2.40
N TYR A 8 23.26 29.10 -1.33
CA TYR A 8 22.75 29.21 0.04
C TYR A 8 22.54 30.64 0.53
N THR A 9 23.08 31.67 -0.16
CA THR A 9 22.94 33.07 0.26
C THR A 9 22.05 33.89 -0.67
N GLN A 10 22.23 33.80 -1.99
CA GLN A 10 21.53 34.64 -2.96
C GLN A 10 20.34 33.90 -3.59
N TYR A 11 20.47 32.60 -3.84
CA TYR A 11 19.48 31.81 -4.58
C TYR A 11 18.75 30.75 -3.74
N VAL A 12 18.68 30.94 -2.43
CA VAL A 12 18.13 29.94 -1.50
C VAL A 12 16.67 29.60 -1.81
N TYR A 13 15.88 30.58 -2.27
CA TYR A 13 14.49 30.38 -2.67
C TYR A 13 14.35 29.49 -3.92
N PHE A 14 15.21 29.66 -4.93
CA PHE A 14 15.20 28.81 -6.12
C PHE A 14 15.66 27.38 -5.77
N PHE A 15 16.63 27.25 -4.88
CA PHE A 15 17.07 25.96 -4.38
C PHE A 15 15.94 25.24 -3.62
N GLN A 16 15.20 25.95 -2.77
CA GLN A 16 14.05 25.40 -2.06
C GLN A 16 12.90 25.03 -3.00
N ALA A 17 12.63 25.85 -4.03
CA ALA A 17 11.65 25.53 -5.07
C ALA A 17 12.03 24.28 -5.85
N ALA A 18 13.30 24.12 -6.22
CA ALA A 18 13.79 22.89 -6.87
C ALA A 18 13.59 21.65 -5.98
N GLY A 19 13.80 21.78 -4.66
CA GLY A 19 13.50 20.73 -3.69
C GLY A 19 12.02 20.34 -3.66
N LEU A 20 11.11 21.32 -3.69
CA LEU A 20 9.67 21.06 -3.78
C LEU A 20 9.28 20.35 -5.08
N ILE A 21 9.88 20.77 -6.21
CA ILE A 21 9.65 20.12 -7.51
C ILE A 21 10.07 18.64 -7.45
N LEU A 22 11.24 18.35 -6.89
CA LEU A 22 11.73 16.97 -6.73
C LEU A 22 10.81 16.13 -5.84
N LEU A 23 10.32 16.71 -4.74
CA LEU A 23 9.36 16.04 -3.86
C LEU A 23 8.08 15.66 -4.62
N VAL A 24 7.49 16.62 -5.32
CA VAL A 24 6.26 16.41 -6.10
C VAL A 24 6.50 15.39 -7.21
N ALA A 25 7.64 15.44 -7.90
CA ALA A 25 8.01 14.49 -8.94
C ALA A 25 8.07 13.05 -8.41
N MET A 26 8.67 12.84 -7.23
CA MET A 26 8.74 11.51 -6.59
C MET A 26 7.34 10.98 -6.24
N ILE A 27 6.47 11.83 -5.68
CA ILE A 27 5.08 11.46 -5.39
C ILE A 27 4.33 11.10 -6.67
N GLY A 28 4.48 11.90 -7.72
CA GLY A 28 3.84 11.68 -9.02
C GLY A 28 4.25 10.34 -9.66
N ALA A 29 5.54 10.00 -9.61
CA ALA A 29 6.05 8.72 -10.13
C ALA A 29 5.45 7.51 -9.40
N ILE A 30 5.33 7.56 -8.08
CA ILE A 30 4.74 6.48 -7.28
C ILE A 30 3.25 6.34 -7.61
N VAL A 31 2.49 7.44 -7.60
CA VAL A 31 1.03 7.37 -7.84
C VAL A 31 0.72 6.91 -9.26
N LEU A 32 1.53 7.30 -10.26
CA LEU A 32 1.33 6.86 -11.64
C LEU A 32 1.61 5.37 -11.85
N THR A 33 2.55 4.80 -11.09
CA THR A 33 2.89 3.37 -11.16
C THR A 33 2.04 2.50 -10.24
N LEU A 34 1.36 3.10 -9.25
CA LEU A 34 0.48 2.41 -8.32
C LEU A 34 -0.79 1.92 -9.02
N ARG A 35 -0.74 0.71 -9.58
CA ARG A 35 -1.89 0.08 -10.23
C ARG A 35 -2.76 -0.64 -9.22
N HIS A 36 -4.01 -0.21 -9.06
CA HIS A 36 -5.01 -1.02 -8.36
C HIS A 36 -5.40 -2.21 -9.24
N ARG A 37 -5.25 -3.44 -8.73
CA ARG A 37 -5.64 -4.65 -9.47
C ARG A 37 -7.12 -4.94 -9.23
N PRO A 38 -8.01 -4.75 -10.22
CA PRO A 38 -9.41 -5.16 -10.09
C PRO A 38 -9.48 -6.70 -10.02
N GLY A 39 -10.36 -7.23 -9.17
CA GLY A 39 -10.59 -8.68 -9.03
C GLY A 39 -9.83 -9.38 -7.90
N ILE A 40 -9.12 -8.65 -7.02
CA ILE A 40 -8.61 -9.24 -5.78
C ILE A 40 -9.81 -9.58 -4.90
N LYS A 41 -10.01 -10.88 -4.61
CA LYS A 41 -11.00 -11.32 -3.62
C LYS A 41 -10.54 -10.84 -2.25
N ARG A 42 -11.09 -9.72 -1.79
CA ARG A 42 -10.90 -9.27 -0.41
C ARG A 42 -11.80 -10.11 0.49
N GLN A 43 -11.19 -10.74 1.49
CA GLN A 43 -11.92 -11.49 2.50
C GLN A 43 -12.74 -10.52 3.34
N ASN A 44 -14.05 -10.72 3.43
CA ASN A 44 -14.86 -10.04 4.42
C ASN A 44 -15.02 -10.97 5.62
N THR A 45 -14.20 -10.76 6.64
CA THR A 45 -14.18 -11.58 7.86
C THR A 45 -15.52 -11.54 8.60
N ALA A 46 -16.22 -10.39 8.58
CA ALA A 46 -17.53 -10.26 9.21
C ALA A 46 -18.57 -11.15 8.50
N ALA A 47 -18.57 -11.15 7.16
CA ALA A 47 -19.43 -12.03 6.37
C ALA A 47 -19.08 -13.52 6.52
N GLN A 48 -17.82 -13.84 6.81
CA GLN A 48 -17.39 -15.22 7.03
C GLN A 48 -17.65 -15.74 8.44
N LEU A 49 -17.60 -14.86 9.44
CA LEU A 49 -17.83 -15.21 10.85
C LEU A 49 -19.33 -15.26 11.18
N ALA A 50 -20.18 -14.54 10.45
CA ALA A 50 -21.63 -14.52 10.63
C ALA A 50 -22.35 -15.84 10.26
N ARG A 51 -21.63 -16.96 10.10
CA ARG A 51 -22.23 -18.28 9.89
C ARG A 51 -22.97 -18.72 11.15
N SER A 52 -24.29 -18.93 11.04
CA SER A 52 -25.08 -19.54 12.11
C SER A 52 -24.72 -21.01 12.27
N GLY A 53 -24.70 -21.51 13.52
CA GLY A 53 -24.32 -22.89 13.84
C GLY A 53 -25.17 -23.98 13.16
N SER A 54 -26.32 -23.61 12.58
CA SER A 54 -27.16 -24.48 11.75
C SER A 54 -26.54 -24.86 10.40
N ASP A 55 -25.56 -24.09 9.90
CA ASP A 55 -24.86 -24.35 8.63
C ASP A 55 -23.64 -25.30 8.78
N LEU A 56 -23.35 -25.74 10.01
CA LEU A 56 -22.20 -26.58 10.31
C LEU A 56 -22.65 -28.04 10.49
N LYS A 57 -22.27 -28.90 9.54
CA LYS A 57 -22.43 -30.35 9.68
C LYS A 57 -21.18 -30.94 10.34
N VAL A 58 -21.25 -31.22 11.63
CA VAL A 58 -20.16 -31.90 12.36
C VAL A 58 -20.16 -33.38 11.96
N VAL A 59 -19.24 -33.75 11.08
CA VAL A 59 -19.03 -35.16 10.72
C VAL A 59 -17.98 -35.76 11.64
N LYS A 60 -18.38 -36.71 12.48
CA LYS A 60 -17.44 -37.53 13.25
C LYS A 60 -16.86 -38.60 12.33
N VAL A 61 -15.66 -38.35 11.82
CA VAL A 61 -14.86 -39.38 11.13
C VAL A 61 -14.24 -40.32 12.18
N LYS A 62 -14.26 -41.63 11.90
CA LYS A 62 -13.53 -42.62 12.69
C LYS A 62 -12.03 -42.47 12.40
N SER A 63 -11.22 -42.50 13.46
CA SER A 63 -9.76 -42.38 13.37
C SER A 63 -9.21 -43.48 12.43
N GLY A 64 -8.45 -43.08 11.41
CA GLY A 64 -7.81 -43.99 10.45
C GLY A 64 -8.40 -44.08 9.04
N GLN A 65 -9.47 -43.34 8.69
CA GLN A 65 -10.07 -43.35 7.33
C GLN A 65 -9.58 -42.22 6.41
N GLY A 66 -8.34 -41.73 6.60
CA GLY A 66 -7.79 -40.59 5.86
C GLY A 66 -6.39 -40.86 5.31
N LEU A 67 -6.18 -42.00 4.66
CA LEU A 67 -5.08 -42.22 3.71
C LEU A 67 -5.66 -42.26 2.30
#